data_AF-A0A3B8NW49-F1
#
_entry.id   AF-A0A3B8NW49-F1
#
_cell.length_a   1.000
_cell.length_b   1.000
_cell.length_c   1.000
_cell.angle_alpha   90.00
_cell.angle_beta   90.00
_cell.angle_gamma   90.00
#
_symmetry.space_group_name_H-M   'P 1'
#
loop_
_entity.id
_entity.type
_entity.pdbx_description
1 polymer ?
#
loop_
_entity_poly.entity_id
_entity_poly.type
_entity_poly.pdbx_seq_one_letter_code
_entity_poly.pdbx_strand_id
1 'polypeptide(L)'
;MQKGAKTMASAKEKKAYLQQTLQGNLGMVRDKLAGTSDLLIREITVSDIPVGLVMCEGMINVQTMAEILIEPLCALKLPDKDPHKLLDWIENRWALAADQAVIYTL
;
A
#
# COMPACT_ATOMS: atom_id res chain seq x y z
N MET A 1 33.78 31.64 24.71
CA MET A 1 33.83 30.69 23.57
C MET A 1 32.63 29.75 23.66
N GLN A 2 31.54 30.07 22.98
CA GLN A 2 30.38 29.17 22.84
C GLN A 2 30.61 28.29 21.62
N LYS A 3 30.53 26.96 21.77
CA LYS A 3 30.37 26.03 20.64
C LYS A 3 29.33 24.97 21.00
N GLY A 4 28.11 25.26 20.56
CA GLY A 4 27.34 24.35 19.71
C GLY A 4 26.81 23.08 20.34
N ALA A 5 25.77 23.20 21.16
CA ALA A 5 24.74 22.16 21.24
C ALA A 5 24.05 22.08 19.86
N LYS A 6 24.41 21.10 19.03
CA LYS A 6 23.59 20.73 17.87
C LYS A 6 22.46 19.84 18.38
N THR A 7 21.34 20.51 18.61
CA THR A 7 20.03 19.97 18.91
C THR A 7 19.70 18.80 17.99
N MET A 8 19.38 17.65 18.59
CA MET A 8 18.60 16.60 17.94
C MET A 8 17.27 17.21 17.51
N ALA A 9 17.13 17.54 16.23
CA ALA A 9 15.82 17.83 15.67
C ALA A 9 15.08 16.50 15.56
N SER A 10 14.20 16.24 16.52
CA SER A 10 13.12 15.25 16.38
C SER A 10 12.41 15.54 15.06
N ALA A 11 12.59 14.65 14.07
CA ALA A 11 11.86 14.69 12.83
C ALA A 11 10.39 14.44 13.17
N LYS A 12 9.63 15.52 13.31
CA LYS A 12 8.20 15.51 13.54
C LYS A 12 7.56 14.78 12.36
N GLU A 13 7.19 13.51 12.55
CA GLU A 13 6.48 12.72 11.55
C GLU A 13 5.24 13.49 11.10
N LYS A 14 5.29 14.08 9.90
CA LYS A 14 4.09 14.61 9.27
C LYS A 14 3.20 13.41 8.96
N LYS A 15 2.04 13.31 9.63
CA LYS A 15 0.93 12.45 9.18
C LYS A 15 0.63 12.78 7.72
N ALA A 16 1.13 11.95 6.81
CA ALA A 16 0.83 12.06 5.40
C ALA A 16 -0.48 11.31 5.17
N TYR A 17 -1.54 12.06 4.87
CA TYR A 17 -2.83 11.48 4.54
C TYR A 17 -2.81 10.99 3.09
N LEU A 18 -3.45 9.84 2.86
CA LEU A 18 -3.76 9.38 1.51
C LEU A 18 -4.69 10.40 0.82
N GLN A 19 -4.46 10.61 -0.46
CA GLN A 19 -5.26 11.42 -1.39
C GLN A 19 -6.56 10.68 -1.77
N GLN A 20 -7.53 11.42 -2.34
CA GLN A 20 -8.83 10.88 -2.77
C GLN A 20 -8.77 9.99 -4.02
N THR A 21 -7.68 10.04 -4.78
CA THR A 21 -7.52 9.26 -6.01
C THR A 21 -6.37 8.27 -5.89
N LEU A 22 -6.54 7.07 -6.46
CA LEU A 22 -5.48 6.06 -6.54
C LEU A 22 -4.21 6.65 -7.20
N GLN A 23 -4.37 7.36 -8.31
CA GLN A 23 -3.25 7.93 -9.08
C GLN A 23 -2.48 8.97 -8.27
N GLY A 24 -3.18 9.84 -7.53
CA GLY A 24 -2.54 10.78 -6.60
C GLY A 24 -1.75 10.08 -5.50
N ASN A 25 -2.27 8.97 -4.96
CA ASN A 25 -1.54 8.16 -3.99
C ASN A 25 -0.31 7.46 -4.59
N LEU A 26 -0.45 6.86 -5.77
CA LEU A 26 0.68 6.22 -6.45
C LEU A 26 1.77 7.23 -6.84
N GLY A 27 1.39 8.42 -7.27
CA GLY A 27 2.32 9.53 -7.51
C GLY A 27 3.08 9.91 -6.23
N MET A 28 2.36 10.10 -5.12
CA MET A 28 2.98 10.40 -3.83
C MET A 28 3.97 9.32 -3.37
N VAL A 29 3.64 8.04 -3.56
CA VAL A 29 4.54 6.92 -3.23
C VAL A 29 5.79 6.98 -4.10
N ARG A 30 5.66 7.16 -5.42
CA ARG A 30 6.79 7.29 -6.35
C ARG A 30 7.71 8.45 -5.97
N ASP A 31 7.14 9.60 -5.62
CA ASP A 31 7.92 10.79 -5.25
C ASP A 31 8.67 10.59 -3.92
N LYS A 32 8.02 9.97 -2.93
CA LYS A 32 8.62 9.72 -1.60
C LYS A 32 9.72 8.67 -1.62
N LEU A 33 9.59 7.68 -2.50
CA LEU A 33 10.52 6.57 -2.65
C LEU A 33 11.39 6.73 -3.90
N ALA A 34 11.48 7.95 -4.45
CA ALA A 34 12.29 8.24 -5.62
C ALA A 34 13.76 7.87 -5.35
N GLY A 35 14.26 6.87 -6.09
CA GLY A 35 15.64 6.40 -6.00
C GLY A 35 15.84 5.01 -5.39
N THR A 36 14.80 4.33 -4.89
CA THR A 36 14.89 2.89 -4.61
C THR A 36 14.59 2.08 -5.86
N SER A 37 15.50 1.16 -6.22
CA SER A 37 15.30 0.16 -7.26
C SER A 37 14.27 -0.89 -6.88
N ASP A 38 14.03 -1.06 -5.58
CA ASP A 38 13.29 -2.19 -5.05
C ASP A 38 11.78 -1.92 -5.08
N LEU A 39 11.36 -0.68 -5.32
CA LEU A 39 9.95 -0.31 -5.39
C LEU A 39 9.29 -0.87 -6.66
N LEU A 40 8.31 -1.73 -6.45
CA LEU A 40 7.45 -2.27 -7.49
C LEU A 40 6.03 -1.73 -7.31
N ILE A 41 5.52 -1.04 -8.34
CA ILE A 41 4.13 -0.59 -8.40
C ILE A 41 3.46 -1.24 -9.61
N ARG A 42 2.38 -1.98 -9.39
CA ARG A 42 1.54 -2.57 -10.43
C ARG A 42 0.11 -2.09 -10.29
N GLU A 43 -0.50 -1.73 -11.40
CA GLU A 43 -1.92 -1.37 -11.45
C GLU A 43 -2.68 -2.56 -12.05
N ILE A 44 -3.68 -3.04 -11.34
CA ILE A 44 -4.57 -4.12 -11.78
C ILE A 44 -6.03 -3.66 -11.65
N THR A 45 -6.94 -4.46 -12.16
CA THR A 45 -8.38 -4.22 -12.01
C THR A 45 -9.02 -5.46 -11.40
N VAL A 46 -9.83 -5.24 -10.36
CA VAL A 46 -10.55 -6.30 -9.65
C VAL A 46 -12.02 -5.96 -9.67
N SER A 47 -12.84 -6.74 -10.37
CA SER A 47 -14.28 -6.43 -10.52
C SER A 47 -14.55 -4.99 -10.98
N ASP A 48 -13.81 -4.53 -12.00
CA ASP A 48 -13.80 -3.16 -12.54
C ASP A 48 -13.35 -2.05 -11.58
N ILE A 49 -12.85 -2.41 -10.39
CA ILE A 49 -12.26 -1.46 -9.43
C ILE A 49 -10.75 -1.37 -9.70
N PRO A 50 -10.21 -0.16 -9.96
CA PRO A 50 -8.76 0.02 -10.09
C PRO A 50 -8.06 -0.22 -8.75
N VAL A 51 -7.01 -1.03 -8.76
CA VAL A 51 -6.22 -1.37 -7.57
C VAL A 51 -4.75 -1.18 -7.86
N GLY A 52 -4.04 -0.50 -6.96
CA GLY A 52 -2.58 -0.39 -6.98
C GLY A 52 -1.94 -1.38 -6.01
N LEU A 53 -1.10 -2.27 -6.52
CA LEU A 53 -0.22 -3.12 -5.74
C LEU A 53 1.14 -2.42 -5.58
N VAL A 54 1.50 -2.08 -4.35
CA VAL A 54 2.77 -1.44 -4.01
C VAL A 54 3.58 -2.42 -3.17
N MET A 55 4.79 -2.76 -3.63
CA MET A 55 5.64 -3.77 -3.03
C MET A 55 7.10 -3.32 -3.02
N CYS A 56 7.91 -3.89 -2.14
CA CYS A 56 9.37 -3.80 -2.20
C CYS A 56 9.94 -5.19 -2.54
N GLU A 57 10.80 -5.27 -3.54
CA GLU A 57 11.45 -6.51 -3.97
C GLU A 57 12.26 -7.15 -2.82
N GLY A 58 12.36 -8.48 -2.81
CA GLY A 58 13.15 -9.23 -1.83
C GLY A 58 12.53 -9.38 -0.43
N MET A 59 11.44 -8.67 -0.13
CA MET A 59 10.76 -8.75 1.18
C MET A 59 9.60 -9.76 1.23
N ILE A 60 9.27 -10.40 0.10
CA ILE A 60 8.14 -11.33 0.01
C ILE A 60 8.54 -12.60 -0.75
N ASN A 61 7.95 -13.74 -0.39
CA ASN A 61 7.89 -14.88 -1.30
C ASN A 61 6.81 -14.58 -2.35
N VAL A 62 7.24 -14.19 -3.55
CA VAL A 62 6.35 -13.79 -4.64
C VAL A 62 5.37 -14.89 -5.02
N GLN A 63 5.82 -16.15 -5.03
CA GLN A 63 4.99 -17.30 -5.38
C GLN A 63 3.87 -17.50 -4.35
N THR A 64 4.21 -17.49 -3.07
CA THR A 64 3.23 -17.63 -1.99
C THR A 64 2.23 -16.47 -1.98
N MET A 65 2.69 -15.24 -2.23
CA MET A 65 1.78 -14.09 -2.32
C MET A 65 0.86 -14.18 -3.54
N ALA A 66 1.38 -14.66 -4.68
CA ALA A 66 0.57 -14.88 -5.87
C ALA A 66 -0.59 -15.85 -5.58
N GLU A 67 -0.29 -17.01 -5.00
CA GLU A 67 -1.26 -18.08 -4.73
C GLU A 67 -2.27 -17.72 -3.63
N ILE A 68 -1.81 -17.13 -2.52
CA ILE A 68 -2.66 -16.89 -1.34
C ILE A 68 -3.51 -15.61 -1.51
N LEU A 69 -3.01 -14.62 -2.24
CA LEU A 69 -3.65 -13.31 -2.36
C LEU A 69 -4.03 -12.97 -3.79
N ILE A 70 -3.06 -12.89 -4.70
CA ILE A 70 -3.29 -12.26 -6.01
C ILE A 70 -4.24 -13.09 -6.88
N GLU A 71 -4.09 -14.41 -6.91
CA GLU A 71 -4.97 -15.31 -7.66
C GLU A 71 -6.42 -15.24 -7.15
N PRO A 72 -6.70 -15.40 -5.83
CA PRO A 72 -8.03 -15.18 -5.28
C PRO A 72 -8.60 -13.80 -5.56
N LEU A 73 -7.77 -12.75 -5.48
CA LEU A 73 -8.16 -11.38 -5.70
C LEU A 73 -8.58 -11.15 -7.17
N CYS A 74 -7.81 -11.66 -8.13
CA CYS A 74 -8.12 -11.58 -9.56
C CYS A 74 -9.35 -12.43 -9.94
N ALA A 75 -9.60 -13.54 -9.24
CA ALA A 75 -10.77 -14.38 -9.46
C ALA A 75 -12.06 -13.83 -8.80
N LEU A 76 -11.92 -12.86 -7.90
CA LEU A 76 -13.04 -12.27 -7.17
C LEU A 76 -14.00 -11.55 -8.12
N LYS A 77 -15.28 -11.85 -7.98
CA LYS A 77 -16.38 -11.18 -8.69
C LYS A 77 -17.30 -10.51 -7.69
N LEU A 78 -17.19 -9.18 -7.58
CA LEU A 78 -18.06 -8.35 -6.77
C LEU A 78 -19.21 -7.82 -7.65
N PRO A 79 -20.47 -8.17 -7.37
CA PRO A 79 -21.61 -7.76 -8.20
C PRO A 79 -21.83 -6.25 -8.18
N ASP A 80 -21.58 -5.61 -7.04
CA ASP A 80 -21.86 -4.18 -6.82
C ASP A 80 -20.67 -3.27 -7.18
N LYS A 81 -19.51 -3.85 -7.51
CA LYS A 81 -18.27 -3.13 -7.86
C LYS A 81 -17.88 -2.06 -6.84
N ASP A 82 -18.21 -2.32 -5.57
CA ASP A 82 -17.99 -1.41 -4.45
C ASP A 82 -16.57 -1.59 -3.89
N PRO A 83 -15.70 -0.55 -3.91
CA PRO A 83 -14.37 -0.59 -3.33
C PRO A 83 -14.34 -0.92 -1.84
N HIS A 84 -15.38 -0.55 -1.09
CA HIS A 84 -15.46 -0.88 0.34
C HIS A 84 -15.65 -2.38 0.56
N LYS A 85 -16.52 -3.02 -0.23
CA LYS A 85 -16.69 -4.48 -0.18
C LYS A 85 -15.44 -5.23 -0.62
N LEU A 86 -14.67 -4.65 -1.54
CA LEU A 86 -13.36 -5.19 -1.91
C LEU A 86 -12.38 -5.12 -0.73
N LEU A 87 -12.31 -3.98 -0.05
CA LEU A 87 -11.48 -3.83 1.14
C LEU A 87 -11.91 -4.80 2.26
N ASP A 88 -13.21 -4.89 2.55
CA ASP A 88 -13.75 -5.82 3.53
C ASP A 88 -13.39 -7.28 3.21
N TRP A 89 -13.48 -7.67 1.94
CA TRP A 89 -13.10 -9.02 1.50
C TRP A 89 -11.60 -9.26 1.72
N ILE A 90 -10.78 -8.26 1.36
CA ILE A 90 -9.33 -8.30 1.55
C ILE A 90 -9.01 -8.48 3.04
N GLU A 91 -9.54 -7.62 3.91
CA GLU A 91 -9.30 -7.67 5.36
C GLU A 91 -9.71 -9.02 5.98
N ASN A 92 -10.89 -9.55 5.61
CA ASN A 92 -11.40 -10.80 6.18
C ASN A 92 -10.67 -12.05 5.67
N ARG A 93 -10.13 -12.03 4.44
CA ARG A 93 -9.39 -13.17 3.88
C ARG A 93 -7.92 -13.16 4.28
N TRP A 94 -7.38 -12.00 4.63
CA TRP A 94 -5.97 -11.82 4.97
C TRP A 94 -5.67 -12.03 6.46
N ALA A 95 -6.65 -12.47 7.26
CA ALA A 95 -6.52 -12.80 8.70
C ALA A 95 -5.35 -13.75 9.06
N LEU A 96 -4.69 -14.35 8.07
CA LEU A 96 -3.53 -15.22 8.21
C LEU A 96 -2.19 -14.47 8.35
N ALA A 97 -2.11 -13.16 8.12
CA ALA A 97 -0.88 -12.38 8.30
C ALA A 97 -1.03 -11.41 9.48
N ALA A 98 -0.32 -11.71 10.57
CA ALA A 98 -0.44 -11.01 11.86
C ALA A 98 0.07 -9.55 11.86
N ASP A 99 0.85 -9.15 10.85
CA ASP A 99 1.49 -7.82 10.76
C ASP A 99 0.84 -6.95 9.66
N GLN A 100 -0.42 -6.56 9.86
CA GLN A 100 -1.16 -5.71 8.92
C GLN A 100 -1.44 -4.31 9.46
N ALA A 101 -1.33 -3.32 8.58
CA ALA A 101 -1.79 -1.96 8.83
C ALA A 101 -2.72 -1.53 7.69
N VAL A 102 -3.99 -1.28 8.02
CA VAL A 102 -4.95 -0.64 7.11
C VAL A 102 -4.87 0.86 7.30
N ILE A 103 -4.75 1.60 6.19
CA ILE A 103 -4.64 3.06 6.19
C ILE A 103 -5.86 3.64 5.47
N TYR A 104 -6.68 4.40 6.19
CA TYR A 104 -7.86 5.07 5.66
C TYR A 104 -7.53 6.49 5.17
N THR A 105 -8.20 6.91 4.09
CA THR A 105 -8.27 8.31 3.62
C THR A 105 -9.35 9.08 4.39
N LEU A 106 -9.26 10.43 4.40
CA LEU A 106 -10.33 11.33 4.86
C LEU A 106 -11.16 11.85 3.69
#